data_AF-A0A951JGD3-F1
#
_entry.id   AF-A0A951JGD3-F1
#
_cell.length_a   1.000
_cell.length_b   1.000
_cell.length_c   1.000
_cell.angle_alpha   90.00
_cell.angle_beta   90.00
_cell.angle_gamma   90.00
#
_symmetry.space_group_name_H-M   'P 1'
#
loop_
_entity.id
_entity.type
_entity.pdbx_description
1 polymer ?
#
loop_
_entity_poly.entity_id
_entity_poly.type
_entity_poly.pdbx_seq_one_letter_code
_entity_poly.pdbx_strand_id
1 'polypeptide(L)'
;MTETSDPGGDAAQVPQLRPGLWDTVNERYPGSMIHKNDFVPLARVRKPLSECRLMFVSTSGVQPKGTMPFDTVHPVGDYSFRRVPSGSRVEDLEIHQLKYPTAGANRDLNVIFPIERLRELAAEGVIGGLAENFYTFIGYNMDPERLERTLAED
;
A
#
# COMPACT_ATOMS: atom_id res chain seq x y z
N MET A 1 -16.34 -36.38 -21.93
CA MET A 1 -16.79 -35.69 -20.72
C MET A 1 -16.05 -36.31 -19.56
N THR A 2 -15.03 -35.62 -19.06
CA THR A 2 -14.33 -35.96 -17.82
C THR A 2 -14.28 -34.65 -17.05
N GLU A 3 -15.25 -34.49 -16.15
CA GLU A 3 -15.27 -33.44 -15.15
C GLU A 3 -14.07 -33.66 -14.22
N THR A 4 -13.08 -32.78 -14.32
CA THR A 4 -12.11 -32.59 -13.26
C THR A 4 -12.78 -31.76 -12.18
N SER A 5 -13.24 -32.44 -11.13
CA SER A 5 -13.67 -31.86 -9.87
C SER A 5 -12.56 -30.97 -9.29
N ASP A 6 -12.93 -29.72 -9.05
CA ASP A 6 -12.14 -28.71 -8.32
C ASP A 6 -11.91 -29.18 -6.88
N PRO A 7 -10.67 -29.27 -6.37
CA PRO A 7 -10.45 -29.54 -4.96
C PRO A 7 -10.73 -28.24 -4.20
N GLY A 8 -11.97 -28.06 -3.77
CA GLY A 8 -12.34 -27.17 -2.68
C GLY A 8 -11.63 -27.61 -1.40
N GLY A 9 -10.36 -27.26 -1.29
CA GLY A 9 -9.53 -27.47 -0.12
C GLY A 9 -9.89 -26.42 0.92
N ASP A 10 -10.50 -26.90 2.01
CA ASP A 10 -10.69 -26.20 3.27
C ASP A 10 -9.39 -25.45 3.63
N ALA A 11 -9.41 -24.12 3.55
CA ALA A 11 -8.27 -23.29 3.89
C ALA A 11 -8.03 -23.45 5.39
N ALA A 12 -7.15 -24.39 5.76
CA ALA A 12 -6.77 -24.67 7.13
C ALA A 12 -6.51 -23.34 7.84
N GLN A 13 -7.35 -23.00 8.81
CA GLN A 13 -7.21 -21.79 9.60
C GLN A 13 -5.81 -21.79 10.22
N VAL A 14 -4.93 -20.93 9.70
CA VAL A 14 -3.59 -20.79 10.24
C VAL A 14 -3.76 -20.35 11.70
N PRO A 15 -3.33 -21.16 12.67
CA PRO A 15 -3.54 -20.84 14.07
C PRO A 15 -2.88 -19.51 14.37
N GLN A 16 -3.65 -18.58 14.91
CA GLN A 16 -3.20 -17.23 15.15
C GLN A 16 -2.11 -17.24 16.22
N LEU A 17 -1.05 -16.47 15.99
CA LEU A 17 0.10 -16.37 16.90
C LEU A 17 -0.29 -15.90 18.31
N ARG A 18 -1.45 -15.24 18.45
CA ARG A 18 -2.06 -14.85 19.72
C ARG A 18 -3.57 -15.10 19.67
N PRO A 19 -4.08 -16.16 20.32
CA PRO A 19 -5.52 -16.37 20.48
C PRO A 19 -6.19 -15.15 21.11
N GLY A 20 -7.35 -14.73 20.60
CA GLY A 20 -8.13 -13.59 21.12
C GLY A 20 -7.58 -12.19 20.77
N LEU A 21 -6.44 -12.09 20.07
CA LEU A 21 -5.92 -10.80 19.58
C LEU A 21 -6.94 -10.06 18.71
N TRP A 22 -7.71 -10.82 17.92
CA TRP A 22 -8.66 -10.30 16.95
C TRP A 22 -9.90 -9.73 17.61
N ASP A 23 -10.39 -10.40 18.64
CA ASP A 23 -11.50 -9.89 19.45
C ASP A 23 -11.07 -8.59 20.14
N THR A 24 -9.85 -8.56 20.70
CA THR A 24 -9.29 -7.36 21.35
C THR A 24 -9.13 -6.18 20.38
N VAL A 25 -8.68 -6.43 19.15
CA VAL A 25 -8.55 -5.39 18.11
C VAL A 25 -9.91 -4.88 17.68
N ASN A 26 -10.89 -5.77 17.48
CA ASN A 26 -12.25 -5.41 17.09
C ASN A 26 -13.02 -4.64 18.18
N GLU A 27 -12.84 -5.00 19.46
CA GLU A 27 -13.41 -4.24 20.58
C GLU A 27 -12.87 -2.80 20.60
N ARG A 28 -11.58 -2.64 20.35
CA ARG A 28 -10.91 -1.33 20.37
C ARG A 28 -11.16 -0.51 19.11
N TYR A 29 -11.37 -1.16 17.97
CA TYR A 29 -11.60 -0.54 16.67
C TYR A 29 -12.73 -1.27 15.93
N PRO A 30 -14.00 -1.01 16.28
CA PRO A 30 -15.13 -1.65 15.61
C PRO A 30 -15.10 -1.43 14.10
N GLY A 31 -15.21 -2.50 13.33
CA GLY A 31 -15.15 -2.46 11.85
C GLY A 31 -13.74 -2.36 11.25
N SER A 32 -12.68 -2.35 12.07
CA SER A 32 -11.28 -2.40 11.58
C SER A 32 -10.91 -3.73 10.92
N MET A 33 -11.66 -4.79 11.20
CA MET A 33 -11.46 -6.11 10.63
C MET A 33 -12.40 -6.32 9.45
N ILE A 34 -12.00 -5.80 8.30
CA ILE A 34 -12.69 -6.01 7.03
C ILE A 34 -12.19 -7.32 6.43
N HIS A 35 -13.07 -8.31 6.32
CA HIS A 35 -12.78 -9.56 5.62
C HIS A 35 -13.52 -9.54 4.28
N LYS A 36 -12.78 -9.59 3.17
CA LYS A 36 -13.35 -9.90 1.85
C LYS A 36 -13.12 -11.39 1.59
N ASN A 37 -14.21 -12.13 1.38
CA ASN A 37 -14.15 -13.55 1.01
C ASN A 37 -13.75 -13.74 -0.47
N ASP A 38 -13.73 -12.65 -1.24
CA ASP A 38 -13.37 -12.69 -2.65
C ASP A 38 -11.89 -13.01 -2.82
N PHE A 39 -11.61 -14.13 -3.50
CA PHE A 39 -10.25 -14.46 -3.90
C PHE A 39 -9.82 -13.54 -5.04
N VAL A 40 -8.82 -12.69 -4.79
CA VAL A 40 -8.19 -11.86 -5.82
C VAL A 40 -6.92 -12.58 -6.32
N PRO A 41 -6.93 -13.19 -7.53
CA PRO A 41 -5.75 -13.86 -8.04
C PRO A 41 -4.64 -12.84 -8.29
N LEU A 42 -3.47 -13.06 -7.70
CA LEU A 42 -2.29 -12.27 -8.04
C LEU A 42 -1.90 -12.52 -9.50
N ALA A 43 -1.75 -11.44 -10.27
CA ALA A 43 -1.32 -11.54 -11.65
C ALA A 43 0.09 -12.14 -11.72
N ARG A 44 0.27 -13.17 -12.54
CA ARG A 44 1.60 -13.74 -12.81
C ARG A 44 2.40 -12.82 -13.72
N VAL A 45 3.65 -12.57 -13.35
CA VAL A 45 4.63 -11.89 -14.21
C VAL A 45 4.91 -12.75 -15.45
N ARG A 46 4.73 -12.22 -16.65
CA ARG A 46 4.83 -12.95 -17.93
C ARG A 46 6.07 -12.64 -18.75
N LYS A 47 6.86 -11.66 -18.33
CA LYS A 47 8.08 -11.20 -19.02
C LYS A 47 9.18 -10.91 -18.00
N PRO A 48 10.45 -10.84 -18.41
CA PRO A 48 11.55 -10.48 -17.52
C PRO A 48 11.30 -9.13 -16.81
N LEU A 49 11.82 -8.98 -15.59
CA LEU A 49 11.67 -7.74 -14.82
C LEU A 49 12.31 -6.54 -15.54
N SER A 50 13.42 -6.78 -16.24
CA SER A 50 14.10 -5.80 -17.11
C SER A 50 13.23 -5.27 -18.26
N GLU A 51 12.08 -5.90 -18.53
CA GLU A 51 11.09 -5.41 -19.49
C GLU A 51 9.80 -4.91 -18.80
N CYS A 52 9.69 -5.06 -17.48
CA CYS A 52 8.56 -4.62 -16.68
C CYS A 52 8.71 -3.15 -16.27
N ARG A 53 7.59 -2.44 -16.22
CA ARG A 53 7.48 -1.13 -15.59
C ARG A 53 6.90 -1.29 -14.19
N LEU A 54 7.61 -0.83 -13.17
CA LEU A 54 7.23 -0.99 -11.77
C LEU A 54 6.43 0.23 -11.29
N MET A 55 5.31 -0.03 -10.62
CA MET A 55 4.54 0.97 -9.88
C MET A 55 4.69 0.70 -8.39
N PHE A 56 4.90 1.76 -7.61
CA PHE A 56 4.93 1.69 -6.15
C PHE A 56 3.67 2.33 -5.57
N VAL A 57 3.06 1.62 -4.63
CA VAL A 57 1.87 2.03 -3.89
C VAL A 57 2.18 1.87 -2.40
N SER A 58 1.93 2.92 -1.62
CA SER A 58 2.31 2.96 -0.20
C SER A 58 1.21 3.51 0.70
N THR A 59 1.17 3.03 1.94
CA THR A 59 0.34 3.56 3.02
C THR A 59 1.12 4.47 3.99
N SER A 60 2.36 4.83 3.62
CA SER A 60 3.30 5.49 4.51
C SER A 60 3.01 6.96 4.77
N GLY A 61 2.05 7.57 4.06
CA GLY A 61 1.69 8.98 4.21
C GLY A 61 2.75 9.95 3.70
N VAL A 62 3.66 9.50 2.82
CA VAL A 62 4.58 10.39 2.11
C VAL A 62 3.79 11.20 1.09
N GLN A 63 4.09 12.48 0.90
CA GLN A 63 3.48 13.32 -0.13
C GLN A 63 4.45 14.39 -0.65
N PRO A 64 4.22 14.98 -1.82
CA PRO A 64 4.97 16.14 -2.27
C PRO A 64 4.70 17.35 -1.38
N LYS A 65 5.74 18.13 -1.07
CA LYS A 65 5.61 19.40 -0.34
C LYS A 65 4.72 20.37 -1.10
N GLY A 66 3.98 21.19 -0.35
CA GLY A 66 3.05 22.18 -0.91
C GLY A 66 1.72 21.58 -1.40
N THR A 67 1.51 20.28 -1.24
CA THR A 67 0.19 19.67 -1.41
C THR A 67 -0.62 19.76 -0.12
N MET A 68 -1.95 19.66 -0.22
CA MET A 68 -2.81 19.63 0.97
C MET A 68 -2.40 18.46 1.87
N PRO A 69 -2.09 18.69 3.16
CA PRO A 69 -1.77 17.62 4.11
C PRO A 69 -2.87 16.56 4.20
N PHE A 70 -2.48 15.32 4.47
CA PHE A 70 -3.44 14.28 4.86
C PHE A 70 -4.10 14.63 6.22
N ASP A 71 -5.41 14.39 6.33
CA ASP A 71 -6.17 14.47 7.57
C ASP A 71 -5.92 13.22 8.42
N THR A 72 -4.81 13.27 9.17
CA THR A 72 -4.33 12.16 9.99
C THR A 72 -5.03 12.03 11.36
N VAL A 73 -5.89 12.99 11.70
CA VAL A 73 -6.62 13.05 12.98
C VAL A 73 -8.11 12.71 12.83
N HIS A 74 -8.62 12.65 11.60
CA HIS A 74 -10.02 12.32 11.35
C HIS A 74 -10.40 10.96 11.98
N PRO A 75 -11.54 10.87 12.71
CA PRO A 75 -11.94 9.65 13.41
C PRO A 75 -12.07 8.41 12.51
N VAL A 76 -12.41 8.60 11.23
CA VAL A 76 -12.55 7.51 10.25
C VAL A 76 -11.43 7.48 9.19
N GLY A 77 -10.41 8.33 9.35
CA GLY A 77 -9.25 8.39 8.47
C GLY A 77 -9.41 9.30 7.25
N ASP A 78 -8.35 9.33 6.43
CA ASP A 78 -8.26 10.09 5.18
C ASP A 78 -8.49 9.14 3.99
N TYR A 79 -9.41 9.52 3.10
CA TYR A 79 -9.81 8.75 1.90
C TYR A 79 -9.18 9.27 0.61
N SER A 80 -8.33 10.28 0.71
CA SER A 80 -7.59 10.83 -0.41
C SER A 80 -6.26 10.10 -0.59
N PHE A 81 -5.69 10.23 -1.78
CA PHE A 81 -4.36 9.78 -2.10
C PHE A 81 -3.55 10.94 -2.68
N ARG A 82 -2.25 10.75 -2.82
CA ARG A 82 -1.37 11.67 -3.55
C ARG A 82 -0.66 10.90 -4.65
N ARG A 83 -0.46 11.60 -5.76
CA ARG A 83 0.44 11.20 -6.83
C ARG A 83 1.82 11.77 -6.50
N VAL A 84 2.84 10.92 -6.47
CA VAL A 84 4.24 11.32 -6.27
C VAL A 84 5.00 10.99 -7.55
N PRO A 85 5.50 11.97 -8.30
CA PRO A 85 6.35 11.69 -9.45
C PRO A 85 7.50 10.75 -9.07
N SER A 86 7.73 9.69 -9.85
CA SER A 86 8.77 8.71 -9.53
C SER A 86 10.19 9.29 -9.59
N GLY A 87 10.34 10.46 -10.22
CA GLY A 87 11.56 11.25 -10.26
C GLY A 87 11.72 12.29 -9.15
N SER A 88 10.76 12.42 -8.22
CA SER A 88 10.83 13.37 -7.09
C SER A 88 12.12 13.19 -6.28
N ARG A 89 12.69 14.31 -5.83
CA ARG A 89 13.82 14.32 -4.90
C ARG A 89 13.30 14.11 -3.48
N VAL A 90 14.07 13.44 -2.62
CA VAL A 90 13.64 13.12 -1.25
C VAL A 90 13.32 14.40 -0.46
N GLU A 91 14.10 15.46 -0.66
CA GLU A 91 13.90 16.77 -0.04
C GLU A 91 12.65 17.51 -0.49
N ASP A 92 12.01 17.10 -1.59
CA ASP A 92 10.74 17.66 -2.06
C ASP A 92 9.53 16.90 -1.48
N LEU A 93 9.80 15.88 -0.66
CA LEU A 93 8.80 15.03 -0.04
C LEU A 93 8.75 15.26 1.46
N GLU A 94 7.60 14.97 2.05
CA GLU A 94 7.36 15.07 3.48
C GLU A 94 6.45 13.93 3.96
N ILE A 95 6.53 13.62 5.25
CA ILE A 95 5.77 12.55 5.89
C ILE A 95 4.63 13.17 6.68
N HIS A 96 3.40 12.86 6.29
CA HIS A 96 2.19 13.26 7.00
C HIS A 96 1.50 12.02 7.56
N GLN A 97 1.97 11.52 8.70
CA GLN A 97 1.30 10.44 9.43
C GLN A 97 1.65 10.45 10.92
N LEU A 98 0.71 10.02 11.76
CA LEU A 98 0.80 10.11 13.22
C LEU A 98 0.93 8.75 13.93
N LYS A 99 0.92 7.63 13.19
CA LYS A 99 0.64 6.30 13.76
C LYS A 99 1.85 5.39 13.85
N TYR A 100 3.02 5.80 13.33
CA TYR A 100 4.31 5.15 13.58
C TYR A 100 5.43 6.16 13.85
N PRO A 101 6.51 5.79 14.57
CA PRO A 101 7.66 6.67 14.79
C PRO A 101 8.38 7.01 13.47
N THR A 102 8.50 8.31 13.14
CA THR A 102 9.10 8.76 11.88
C THR A 102 10.59 9.05 11.96
N ALA A 103 11.23 8.94 13.13
CA ALA A 103 12.63 9.32 13.31
C ALA A 103 13.60 8.60 12.36
N GLY A 104 13.34 7.33 12.03
CA GLY A 104 14.11 6.60 11.02
C GLY A 104 13.90 7.16 9.61
N ALA A 105 12.63 7.32 9.22
CA ALA A 105 12.25 7.85 7.91
C ALA A 105 12.66 9.31 7.67
N ASN A 106 12.74 10.12 8.73
CA ASN A 106 13.26 11.48 8.65
C ASN A 106 14.78 11.53 8.39
N ARG A 107 15.52 10.45 8.73
CA ARG A 107 16.95 10.32 8.40
C ARG A 107 17.15 9.72 7.02
N ASP A 108 16.32 8.74 6.66
CA ASP A 108 16.34 8.10 5.35
C ASP A 108 14.91 7.74 4.93
N LEU A 109 14.37 8.50 3.98
CA LEU A 109 13.01 8.31 3.48
C LEU A 109 12.84 6.94 2.80
N ASN A 110 13.93 6.36 2.26
CA ASN A 110 13.88 5.10 1.54
C ASN A 110 13.45 3.91 2.41
N VAL A 111 13.51 4.04 3.73
CA VAL A 111 13.01 3.02 4.68
C VAL A 111 11.50 2.80 4.54
N ILE A 112 10.74 3.84 4.17
CA ILE A 112 9.26 3.78 4.06
C ILE A 112 8.75 4.12 2.65
N PHE A 113 9.59 4.72 1.82
CA PHE A 113 9.26 5.14 0.45
C PHE A 113 10.54 5.08 -0.38
N PRO A 114 10.94 3.89 -0.88
CA PRO A 114 12.26 3.58 -1.47
C PRO A 114 12.46 4.19 -2.86
N ILE A 115 12.11 5.46 -3.06
CA ILE A 115 12.12 6.13 -4.37
C ILE A 115 13.50 6.11 -5.04
N GLU A 116 14.58 6.33 -4.28
CA GLU A 116 15.94 6.32 -4.83
C GLU A 116 16.40 4.90 -5.15
N ARG A 117 16.11 3.94 -4.26
CA ARG A 117 16.42 2.53 -4.48
C ARG A 117 15.69 1.94 -5.69
N LEU A 118 14.43 2.33 -5.90
CA LEU A 118 13.67 1.92 -7.07
C LEU A 118 14.24 2.52 -8.36
N ARG A 119 14.74 3.76 -8.31
CA ARG A 119 15.42 4.40 -9.44
C ARG A 119 16.77 3.74 -9.75
N GLU A 120 17.52 3.31 -8.74
CA GLU A 120 18.75 2.54 -8.91
C GLU A 120 18.49 1.22 -9.60
N LEU A 121 17.46 0.46 -9.19
CA LEU A 121 17.08 -0.78 -9.87
C LEU A 121 16.72 -0.56 -11.35
N ALA A 122 16.08 0.57 -11.67
CA ALA A 122 15.80 0.93 -13.06
C ALA A 122 17.08 1.32 -13.82
N ALA A 123 17.99 2.07 -13.19
CA ALA A 123 19.26 2.47 -13.80
C ALA A 123 20.20 1.28 -14.05
N GLU A 124 20.18 0.29 -13.15
CA GLU A 124 20.93 -0.97 -13.27
C GLU A 124 20.30 -1.96 -14.28
N GLY A 125 19.10 -1.66 -14.80
CA GLY A 125 18.38 -2.54 -15.73
C GLY A 125 17.76 -3.77 -15.08
N VAL A 126 17.71 -3.85 -13.75
CA VAL A 126 17.01 -4.93 -13.01
C VAL A 126 15.51 -4.87 -13.29
N ILE A 127 14.96 -3.67 -13.38
CA ILE A 127 13.61 -3.39 -13.88
C ILE A 127 13.67 -2.54 -15.14
N GLY A 128 12.72 -2.72 -16.05
CA GLY A 128 12.66 -1.97 -17.30
C GLY A 128 12.31 -0.49 -17.15
N GLY A 129 11.81 -0.09 -15.98
CA GLY A 129 11.58 1.31 -15.64
C GLY A 129 10.54 1.47 -14.54
N LEU A 130 10.22 2.73 -14.25
CA LEU A 130 9.22 3.11 -13.26
C LEU A 130 7.99 3.67 -13.94
N ALA A 131 6.83 3.51 -13.31
CA ALA A 131 5.65 4.28 -13.64
C ALA A 131 5.94 5.78 -13.44
N GLU A 132 5.20 6.63 -14.14
CA GLU A 132 5.38 8.09 -14.05
C GLU A 132 5.16 8.59 -12.62
N ASN A 133 4.15 8.04 -11.95
CA ASN A 133 3.78 8.37 -10.60
C ASN A 133 3.75 7.12 -9.72
N PHE A 134 4.09 7.32 -8.46
CA PHE A 134 3.77 6.45 -7.34
C PHE A 134 2.54 6.97 -6.62
N TYR A 135 1.86 6.08 -5.92
CA TYR A 135 0.64 6.42 -5.19
C TYR A 135 0.84 6.19 -3.71
N THR A 136 0.29 7.10 -2.92
CA THR A 136 0.47 7.11 -1.47
C THR A 136 -0.79 7.62 -0.78
N PHE A 137 -1.13 7.01 0.34
CA PHE A 137 -2.31 7.33 1.13
C PHE A 137 -2.07 6.96 2.60
N ILE A 138 -3.03 7.26 3.47
CA ILE A 138 -2.95 6.92 4.90
C ILE A 138 -3.50 5.52 5.13
N GLY A 139 -2.70 4.65 5.76
CA GLY A 139 -3.12 3.28 6.07
C GLY A 139 -4.28 3.17 7.06
N TYR A 140 -4.50 4.19 7.90
CA TYR A 140 -5.72 4.25 8.70
C TYR A 140 -6.88 4.77 7.87
N ASN A 141 -7.71 3.84 7.42
CA ASN A 141 -8.88 4.09 6.61
C ASN A 141 -9.97 3.10 7.03
N MET A 142 -11.09 3.61 7.55
CA MET A 142 -12.17 2.78 8.09
C MET A 142 -13.31 2.53 7.07
N ASP A 143 -13.17 3.02 5.83
CA ASP A 143 -14.10 2.83 4.71
C ASP A 143 -13.30 2.67 3.40
N PRO A 144 -12.74 1.48 3.16
CA PRO A 144 -11.90 1.22 1.98
C PRO A 144 -12.69 1.29 0.67
N GLU A 145 -14.02 1.07 0.70
CA GLU A 145 -14.86 1.20 -0.49
C GLU A 145 -14.93 2.65 -0.95
N ARG A 146 -14.96 3.60 0.00
CA ARG A 146 -14.88 5.02 -0.34
C ARG A 146 -13.53 5.38 -0.96
N LEU A 147 -12.43 4.87 -0.41
CA LEU A 147 -11.10 5.07 -1.00
C LEU A 147 -11.03 4.47 -2.42
N GLU A 148 -11.55 3.26 -2.62
CA GLU A 148 -11.61 2.58 -3.92
C GLU A 148 -12.39 3.41 -4.95
N ARG A 149 -13.57 3.96 -4.58
CA ARG A 149 -14.34 4.85 -5.45
C ARG A 149 -13.56 6.11 -5.82
N THR A 150 -12.89 6.75 -4.85
CA THR A 150 -12.06 7.94 -5.11
C THR A 150 -10.88 7.65 -6.03
N LEU A 151 -10.29 6.45 -5.97
CA LEU A 151 -9.23 6.02 -6.89
C LEU A 151 -9.74 5.69 -8.30
N ALA A 152 -10.96 5.16 -8.42
CA ALA A 152 -11.55 4.74 -9.69
C ALA A 152 -12.06 5.90 -10.57
N GLU A 153 -12.22 7.09 -10.00
CA GLU A 153 -12.69 8.31 -10.68
C GLU A 153 -11.57 9.08 -11.41
N ASP A 154 -10.31 8.67 -11.25
CA ASP A 154 -9.09 9.39 -11.67
C ASP A 154 -8.35 8.69 -12.83
#